data_AF-A0A9E3IKU4-F1
#
_entry.id   AF-A0A9E3IKU4-F1
#
_cell.length_a   1.000
_cell.length_b   1.000
_cell.length_c   1.000
_cell.angle_alpha   90.00
_cell.angle_beta   90.00
_cell.angle_gamma   90.00
#
_symmetry.space_group_name_H-M   'P 1'
#
loop_
_entity.id
_entity.type
_entity.pdbx_description
1 polymer ?
#
loop_
_entity_poly.entity_id
_entity_poly.type
_entity_poly.pdbx_seq_one_letter_code
_entity_poly.pdbx_strand_id
1 'polypeptide(L)'
;MFRQLGLIGCGLMGGSFALAMKRAGLVKHVVGYSKSPSTVIAAQKMGVIDQMAESALMAVSGADIVLIAVPVAATEATLRAIRHLVHPNTLFMDVGSTKADVVAAARRVLRERLPSFVPAHPIAGKEVSGISHADATLYQDCQVVLTPVVETDMNLIERARAAWTGVGAQVRVMTPDAHDAAFAAVSHLPHLLAFAAYLGVANQPEGAQFLDLAGPGFRDFTRIAASDPAVWRDVLLANKAQVLAQAELFKTTLYQFESAMRDGNADAIESLIKEAATGRANWKK
;
A
#
# COMPACT_ATOMS: atom_id res chain seq x y z
N MET A 1 -11.04 -23.17 0.11
CA MET A 1 -11.05 -22.88 -1.34
C MET A 1 -12.24 -21.98 -1.63
N PHE A 2 -12.00 -20.82 -2.25
CA PHE A 2 -13.02 -19.86 -2.69
C PHE A 2 -13.57 -20.25 -4.08
N ARG A 3 -14.86 -20.04 -4.29
CA ARG A 3 -15.53 -20.33 -5.56
C ARG A 3 -15.25 -19.23 -6.57
N GLN A 4 -15.39 -17.97 -6.17
CA GLN A 4 -15.25 -16.84 -7.08
C GLN A 4 -14.62 -15.63 -6.38
N LEU A 5 -13.51 -15.15 -6.94
CA LEU A 5 -12.94 -13.85 -6.61
C LEU A 5 -13.56 -12.77 -7.49
N GLY A 6 -14.23 -11.81 -6.86
CA GLY A 6 -14.55 -10.53 -7.49
C GLY A 6 -13.36 -9.57 -7.37
N LEU A 7 -12.78 -9.17 -8.49
CA LEU A 7 -11.62 -8.28 -8.53
C LEU A 7 -12.02 -6.90 -9.05
N ILE A 8 -11.87 -5.87 -8.22
CA ILE A 8 -12.06 -4.47 -8.61
C ILE A 8 -10.69 -3.80 -8.65
N GLY A 9 -10.19 -3.48 -9.85
CA GLY A 9 -8.85 -2.96 -10.08
C GLY A 9 -7.87 -4.08 -10.45
N CYS A 10 -7.72 -4.32 -11.75
CA CYS A 10 -6.87 -5.35 -12.34
C CYS A 10 -5.46 -4.82 -12.63
N GLY A 11 -4.93 -3.93 -11.78
CA GLY A 11 -3.56 -3.40 -11.91
C GLY A 11 -2.50 -4.36 -11.35
N LEU A 12 -1.32 -3.84 -11.02
CA LEU A 12 -0.22 -4.61 -10.41
C LEU A 12 -0.71 -5.40 -9.18
N MET A 13 -1.26 -4.72 -8.17
CA MET A 13 -1.65 -5.36 -6.91
C MET A 13 -2.78 -6.35 -7.11
N GLY A 14 -3.92 -5.91 -7.64
CA GLY A 14 -5.08 -6.78 -7.84
C GLY A 14 -4.80 -7.96 -8.76
N GLY A 15 -4.05 -7.74 -9.85
CA GLY A 15 -3.68 -8.80 -10.78
C GLY A 15 -2.72 -9.82 -10.18
N SER A 16 -1.73 -9.35 -9.42
CA SER A 16 -0.81 -10.23 -8.70
C SER A 16 -1.55 -11.12 -7.70
N PHE A 17 -2.58 -10.58 -7.01
CA PHE A 17 -3.33 -11.35 -6.03
C PHE A 17 -4.16 -12.43 -6.71
N ALA A 18 -4.86 -12.09 -7.79
CA ALA A 18 -5.60 -13.07 -8.56
C ALA A 18 -4.71 -14.20 -9.10
N LEU A 19 -3.53 -13.87 -9.65
CA LEU A 19 -2.55 -14.86 -10.11
C LEU A 19 -2.04 -15.74 -8.96
N ALA A 20 -1.70 -15.14 -7.81
CA ALA A 20 -1.22 -15.87 -6.65
C ALA A 20 -2.29 -16.81 -6.09
N MET A 21 -3.55 -16.36 -6.01
CA MET A 21 -4.70 -17.17 -5.58
C MET A 21 -4.95 -18.35 -6.53
N LYS A 22 -4.85 -18.14 -7.85
CA LYS A 22 -4.96 -19.23 -8.84
C LYS A 22 -3.81 -20.22 -8.69
N ARG A 23 -2.57 -19.74 -8.60
CA ARG A 23 -1.37 -20.58 -8.45
C ARG A 23 -1.42 -21.44 -7.19
N ALA A 24 -1.93 -20.90 -6.09
CA ALA A 24 -2.09 -21.61 -4.83
C ALA A 24 -3.32 -22.56 -4.80
N GLY A 25 -4.12 -22.62 -5.87
CA GLY A 25 -5.35 -23.40 -5.90
C GLY A 25 -6.43 -22.90 -4.93
N LEU A 26 -6.36 -21.63 -4.53
CA LEU A 26 -7.26 -21.04 -3.53
C LEU A 26 -8.56 -20.53 -4.12
N VAL A 27 -8.62 -20.26 -5.43
CA VAL A 27 -9.80 -19.76 -6.13
C VAL A 27 -10.08 -20.57 -7.41
N LYS A 28 -11.36 -20.82 -7.71
CA LYS A 28 -11.76 -21.51 -8.94
C LYS A 28 -12.00 -20.58 -10.12
N HIS A 29 -12.52 -19.38 -9.87
CA HIS A 29 -12.92 -18.44 -10.91
C HIS A 29 -12.66 -16.99 -10.47
N VAL A 30 -12.25 -16.13 -11.40
CA VAL A 30 -11.97 -14.71 -11.15
C VAL A 30 -12.76 -13.85 -12.13
N VAL A 31 -13.63 -13.00 -11.60
CA VAL A 31 -14.40 -12.01 -12.36
C VAL A 31 -13.84 -10.63 -12.08
N GLY A 32 -13.38 -9.94 -13.12
CA GLY A 32 -12.61 -8.69 -12.97
C GLY A 32 -13.25 -7.47 -13.61
N TYR A 33 -13.14 -6.33 -12.93
CA TYR A 33 -13.49 -5.01 -13.44
C TYR A 33 -12.34 -4.02 -13.21
N SER A 34 -12.14 -3.10 -14.14
CA SER A 34 -11.29 -1.91 -14.00
C SER A 34 -11.90 -0.75 -14.77
N LYS A 35 -11.65 0.48 -14.33
CA LYS A 35 -12.11 1.69 -15.04
C LYS A 35 -11.56 1.76 -16.48
N SER A 36 -10.34 1.28 -16.69
CA SER A 36 -9.71 1.23 -18.03
C SER A 36 -10.08 -0.06 -18.75
N PRO A 37 -10.78 0.00 -19.91
CA PRO A 37 -11.11 -1.19 -20.69
C PRO A 37 -9.86 -1.96 -21.16
N SER A 38 -8.79 -1.25 -21.52
CA SER A 38 -7.54 -1.87 -21.97
C SER A 38 -6.89 -2.71 -20.86
N THR A 39 -7.02 -2.30 -19.59
CA THR A 39 -6.53 -3.08 -18.44
C THR A 39 -7.31 -4.37 -18.26
N VAL A 40 -8.63 -4.35 -18.41
CA VAL A 40 -9.47 -5.56 -18.27
C VAL A 40 -9.18 -6.55 -19.41
N ILE A 41 -9.05 -6.06 -20.64
CA ILE A 41 -8.69 -6.88 -21.80
C ILE A 41 -7.32 -7.54 -21.60
N ALA A 42 -6.32 -6.76 -21.16
CA ALA A 42 -4.99 -7.30 -20.87
C ALA A 42 -5.03 -8.33 -19.73
N ALA A 43 -5.77 -8.05 -18.65
CA ALA A 43 -5.93 -8.99 -17.53
C ALA A 43 -6.51 -10.34 -17.98
N GLN A 44 -7.52 -10.34 -18.86
CA GLN A 44 -8.08 -11.59 -19.38
C GLN A 44 -7.07 -12.34 -20.26
N LYS A 45 -6.38 -11.64 -21.17
CA LYS A 45 -5.34 -12.24 -22.04
C LYS A 45 -4.20 -12.85 -21.24
N MET A 46 -3.84 -12.25 -20.10
CA MET A 46 -2.80 -12.74 -19.19
C MET A 46 -3.30 -13.84 -18.24
N GLY A 47 -4.56 -14.26 -18.33
CA GLY A 47 -5.14 -15.27 -17.44
C GLY A 47 -5.32 -14.81 -16.00
N VAL A 48 -5.20 -13.50 -15.73
CA VAL A 48 -5.43 -12.91 -14.40
C VAL A 48 -6.90 -13.06 -14.02
N ILE A 49 -7.78 -12.76 -14.95
CA ILE A 49 -9.24 -12.88 -14.80
C ILE A 49 -9.77 -13.88 -15.82
N ASP A 50 -10.79 -14.64 -15.44
CA ASP A 50 -11.46 -15.59 -16.32
C ASP A 50 -12.61 -14.92 -17.07
N GLN A 51 -13.29 -13.98 -16.41
CA GLN A 51 -14.42 -13.23 -16.96
C GLN A 51 -14.24 -11.72 -16.77
N MET A 52 -14.49 -10.95 -17.83
CA MET A 52 -14.61 -9.50 -17.74
C MET A 52 -16.00 -9.11 -17.21
N ALA A 53 -16.06 -8.20 -16.25
CA ALA A 53 -17.29 -7.57 -15.80
C ALA A 53 -17.42 -6.16 -16.38
N GLU A 54 -18.63 -5.78 -16.76
CA GLU A 54 -18.95 -4.45 -17.28
C GLU A 54 -18.99 -3.36 -16.19
N SER A 55 -19.12 -3.76 -14.93
CA SER A 55 -19.14 -2.85 -13.80
C SER A 55 -18.57 -3.49 -12.53
N ALA A 56 -18.20 -2.66 -11.56
CA ALA A 56 -17.79 -3.13 -10.23
C ALA A 56 -18.86 -3.98 -9.55
N LEU A 57 -20.15 -3.64 -9.74
CA LEU A 57 -21.27 -4.40 -9.20
C LEU A 57 -21.33 -5.80 -9.81
N MET A 58 -21.14 -5.93 -11.12
CA MET A 58 -21.11 -7.22 -11.80
C MET A 58 -19.88 -8.05 -11.41
N ALA A 59 -18.73 -7.43 -11.13
CA ALA A 59 -17.53 -8.12 -10.68
C ALA A 59 -17.72 -8.81 -9.32
N VAL A 60 -18.54 -8.23 -8.43
CA VAL A 60 -18.78 -8.78 -7.09
C VAL A 60 -19.98 -9.72 -7.02
N SER A 61 -20.81 -9.77 -8.07
CA SER A 61 -22.01 -10.61 -8.11
C SER A 61 -21.64 -12.09 -8.03
N GLY A 62 -22.11 -12.79 -6.99
CA GLY A 62 -21.82 -14.21 -6.75
C GLY A 62 -20.42 -14.51 -6.19
N ALA A 63 -19.63 -13.49 -5.87
CA ALA A 63 -18.31 -13.66 -5.27
C ALA A 63 -18.41 -14.08 -3.80
N ASP A 64 -17.53 -14.99 -3.36
CA ASP A 64 -17.37 -15.35 -1.94
C ASP A 64 -16.11 -14.72 -1.31
N ILE A 65 -15.29 -14.07 -2.14
CA ILE A 65 -14.20 -13.16 -1.78
C ILE A 65 -14.13 -12.01 -2.80
N VAL A 66 -13.91 -10.78 -2.33
CA VAL A 66 -13.76 -9.59 -3.15
C VAL A 66 -12.50 -8.85 -2.75
N LEU A 67 -11.68 -8.49 -3.73
CA LEU A 67 -10.51 -7.63 -3.55
C LEU A 67 -10.73 -6.29 -4.25
N ILE A 68 -10.63 -5.21 -3.48
CA ILE A 68 -10.70 -3.82 -3.93
C ILE A 68 -9.26 -3.30 -4.04
N ALA A 69 -8.72 -3.34 -5.26
CA ALA A 69 -7.37 -2.92 -5.61
C ALA A 69 -7.37 -1.63 -6.45
N VAL A 70 -8.01 -0.60 -5.91
CA VAL A 70 -8.05 0.77 -6.46
C VAL A 70 -7.23 1.71 -5.58
N PRO A 71 -6.84 2.90 -6.08
CA PRO A 71 -6.24 3.94 -5.24
C PRO A 71 -7.11 4.26 -4.03
N VAL A 72 -6.49 4.57 -2.88
CA VAL A 72 -7.20 4.81 -1.60
C VAL A 72 -8.28 5.88 -1.73
N ALA A 73 -8.04 6.92 -2.52
CA ALA A 73 -9.02 7.99 -2.80
C ALA A 73 -10.29 7.49 -3.53
N ALA A 74 -10.23 6.35 -4.23
CA ALA A 74 -11.35 5.76 -4.94
C ALA A 74 -12.14 4.74 -4.10
N THR A 75 -11.69 4.44 -2.87
CA THR A 75 -12.31 3.44 -1.99
C THR A 75 -13.77 3.76 -1.70
N GLU A 76 -14.09 4.98 -1.27
CA GLU A 76 -15.47 5.33 -0.88
C GLU A 76 -16.45 5.20 -2.06
N ALA A 77 -16.09 5.72 -3.23
CA ALA A 77 -16.91 5.63 -4.43
C ALA A 77 -17.11 4.16 -4.86
N THR A 78 -16.05 3.35 -4.76
CA THR A 78 -16.11 1.92 -5.08
C THR A 78 -17.04 1.17 -4.14
N LEU A 79 -16.87 1.36 -2.82
CA LEU A 79 -17.76 0.78 -1.81
C LEU A 79 -19.21 1.19 -2.04
N ARG A 80 -19.45 2.46 -2.40
CA ARG A 80 -20.81 2.98 -2.66
C ARG A 80 -21.44 2.29 -3.87
N ALA A 81 -20.66 2.03 -4.91
CA ALA A 81 -21.12 1.35 -6.11
C ALA A 81 -21.51 -0.12 -5.85
N ILE A 82 -20.83 -0.79 -4.91
CA ILE A 82 -21.05 -2.22 -4.64
C ILE A 82 -21.87 -2.51 -3.37
N ARG A 83 -22.19 -1.50 -2.56
CA ARG A 83 -22.77 -1.67 -1.20
C ARG A 83 -23.97 -2.60 -1.14
N HIS A 84 -24.79 -2.67 -2.19
CA HIS A 84 -26.01 -3.47 -2.23
C HIS A 84 -25.74 -4.98 -2.33
N LEU A 85 -24.53 -5.36 -2.76
CA LEU A 85 -24.06 -6.75 -2.83
C LEU A 85 -23.08 -7.12 -1.72
N VAL A 86 -22.83 -6.21 -0.77
CA VAL A 86 -22.06 -6.53 0.43
C VAL A 86 -22.97 -7.27 1.40
N HIS A 87 -22.81 -8.59 1.44
CA HIS A 87 -23.64 -9.48 2.25
C HIS A 87 -22.82 -10.15 3.37
N PRO A 88 -23.48 -10.51 4.49
CA PRO A 88 -22.88 -11.37 5.50
C PRO A 88 -22.28 -12.63 4.87
N ASN A 89 -21.15 -13.10 5.41
CA ASN A 89 -20.37 -14.26 4.93
C ASN A 89 -19.58 -14.07 3.62
N THR A 90 -19.62 -12.91 2.97
CA THR A 90 -18.71 -12.60 1.84
C THR A 90 -17.52 -11.81 2.36
N LEU A 91 -16.30 -12.24 2.03
CA LEU A 91 -15.09 -11.55 2.46
C LEU A 91 -14.77 -10.39 1.51
N PHE A 92 -14.89 -9.15 1.97
CA PHE A 92 -14.41 -7.97 1.22
C PHE A 92 -13.11 -7.47 1.82
N MET A 93 -12.10 -7.23 0.98
CA MET A 93 -10.80 -6.69 1.40
C MET A 93 -10.35 -5.59 0.45
N ASP A 94 -9.46 -4.71 0.92
CA ASP A 94 -8.72 -3.77 0.08
C ASP A 94 -7.21 -4.08 0.10
N VAL A 95 -6.42 -3.27 -0.60
CA VAL A 95 -4.94 -3.32 -0.59
C VAL A 95 -4.30 -1.93 -0.46
N GLY A 96 -5.06 -0.94 0.01
CA GLY A 96 -4.62 0.45 0.10
C GLY A 96 -3.44 0.67 1.05
N SER A 97 -2.65 1.70 0.80
CA SER A 97 -1.45 2.00 1.61
C SER A 97 -1.74 2.74 2.92
N THR A 98 -2.96 3.25 3.10
CA THR A 98 -3.48 3.89 4.32
C THR A 98 -4.73 3.16 4.80
N LYS A 99 -5.05 3.23 6.09
CA LYS A 99 -6.11 2.41 6.69
C LYS A 99 -7.15 3.18 7.48
N ALA A 100 -6.80 4.29 8.14
CA ALA A 100 -7.78 5.06 8.91
C ALA A 100 -8.84 5.68 7.99
N ASP A 101 -8.44 6.23 6.84
CA ASP A 101 -9.33 6.83 5.84
C ASP A 101 -10.23 5.77 5.16
N VAL A 102 -9.64 4.62 4.80
CA VAL A 102 -10.34 3.46 4.21
C VAL A 102 -11.41 2.94 5.17
N VAL A 103 -11.08 2.76 6.45
CA VAL A 103 -12.03 2.35 7.48
C VAL A 103 -13.12 3.39 7.70
N ALA A 104 -12.78 4.68 7.71
CA ALA A 104 -13.76 5.74 7.83
C ALA A 104 -14.74 5.76 6.66
N ALA A 105 -14.25 5.56 5.42
CA ALA A 105 -15.08 5.42 4.23
C ALA A 105 -16.00 4.19 4.32
N ALA A 106 -15.46 3.05 4.75
CA ALA A 106 -16.24 1.82 4.95
C ALA A 106 -17.35 2.00 5.99
N ARG A 107 -17.06 2.63 7.14
CA ARG A 107 -18.07 2.95 8.16
C ARG A 107 -19.20 3.81 7.62
N ARG A 108 -18.88 4.88 6.88
CA ARG A 108 -19.89 5.79 6.29
C ARG A 108 -20.80 5.07 5.28
N VAL A 109 -20.23 4.22 4.44
CA VAL A 109 -20.92 3.64 3.28
C VAL A 109 -21.61 2.32 3.61
N LEU A 110 -20.94 1.40 4.31
CA LEU A 110 -21.41 0.04 4.51
C LEU A 110 -22.40 -0.07 5.68
N ARG A 111 -22.26 0.76 6.72
CA ARG A 111 -23.14 0.77 7.90
C ARG A 111 -23.30 -0.64 8.49
N GLU A 112 -24.50 -1.19 8.50
CA GLU A 112 -24.81 -2.57 8.94
C GLU A 112 -24.03 -3.67 8.19
N ARG A 113 -23.45 -3.37 7.03
CA ARG A 113 -22.65 -4.29 6.21
C ARG A 113 -21.16 -4.23 6.50
N LEU A 114 -20.73 -3.30 7.35
CA LEU A 114 -19.32 -3.15 7.76
C LEU A 114 -18.67 -4.44 8.28
N PRO A 115 -19.37 -5.35 9.00
CA PRO A 115 -18.78 -6.60 9.46
C PRO A 115 -18.16 -7.45 8.35
N SER A 116 -18.59 -7.26 7.09
CA SER A 116 -18.10 -8.00 5.93
C SER A 116 -16.79 -7.48 5.32
N PHE A 117 -16.27 -6.36 5.81
CA PHE A 117 -15.08 -5.70 5.28
C PHE A 117 -13.88 -5.87 6.23
N VAL A 118 -12.81 -6.50 5.71
CA VAL A 118 -11.54 -6.71 6.39
C VAL A 118 -10.47 -5.88 5.66
N PRO A 119 -10.14 -4.68 6.14
CA PRO A 119 -9.14 -3.85 5.50
C PRO A 119 -7.76 -4.50 5.57
N ALA A 120 -6.99 -4.39 4.49
CA ALA A 120 -5.67 -5.01 4.39
C ALA A 120 -4.68 -4.10 3.66
N HIS A 121 -3.40 -4.24 4.01
CA HIS A 121 -2.28 -3.60 3.33
C HIS A 121 -1.16 -4.63 3.14
N PRO A 122 -1.01 -5.20 1.94
CA PRO A 122 0.18 -5.95 1.59
C PRO A 122 1.37 -5.00 1.47
N ILE A 123 2.41 -5.23 2.27
CA ILE A 123 3.67 -4.47 2.25
C ILE A 123 4.54 -5.05 1.14
N ALA A 124 4.05 -4.88 -0.07
CA ALA A 124 4.63 -5.36 -1.31
C ALA A 124 4.34 -4.33 -2.40
N GLY A 125 5.20 -4.29 -3.41
CA GLY A 125 5.05 -3.33 -4.51
C GLY A 125 6.32 -3.28 -5.34
N LYS A 126 6.18 -2.73 -6.53
CA LYS A 126 7.30 -2.40 -7.41
C LYS A 126 7.19 -0.91 -7.73
N GLU A 127 8.30 -0.28 -8.12
CA GLU A 127 8.32 1.13 -8.57
C GLU A 127 7.73 1.29 -9.99
N VAL A 128 6.90 0.33 -10.41
CA VAL A 128 6.21 0.28 -11.69
C VAL A 128 4.73 0.00 -11.43
N SER A 129 3.88 0.45 -12.35
CA SER A 129 2.44 0.32 -12.24
C SER A 129 1.86 -0.41 -13.46
N GLY A 130 0.65 -0.94 -13.31
CA GLY A 130 -0.07 -1.57 -14.41
C GLY A 130 0.00 -3.10 -14.43
N ILE A 131 -0.95 -3.67 -15.17
CA ILE A 131 -1.22 -5.12 -15.23
C ILE A 131 -0.08 -5.92 -15.87
N SER A 132 0.70 -5.32 -16.77
CA SER A 132 1.87 -5.94 -17.39
C SER A 132 2.94 -6.37 -16.39
N HIS A 133 2.94 -5.79 -15.18
CA HIS A 133 3.89 -6.10 -14.11
C HIS A 133 3.31 -7.01 -13.03
N ALA A 134 2.06 -7.48 -13.19
CA ALA A 134 1.43 -8.42 -12.28
C ALA A 134 2.24 -9.71 -12.15
N ASP A 135 2.37 -10.19 -10.93
CA ASP A 135 3.33 -11.23 -10.57
C ASP A 135 2.75 -12.16 -9.50
N ALA A 136 2.66 -13.46 -9.81
CA ALA A 136 2.11 -14.46 -8.92
C ALA A 136 2.95 -14.67 -7.64
N THR A 137 4.20 -14.20 -7.59
CA THR A 137 5.07 -14.27 -6.41
C THR A 137 5.13 -12.97 -5.63
N LEU A 138 4.40 -11.92 -6.03
CA LEU A 138 4.54 -10.58 -5.44
C LEU A 138 4.41 -10.57 -3.91
N TYR A 139 3.58 -11.45 -3.34
CA TYR A 139 3.29 -11.50 -1.91
C TYR A 139 4.08 -12.55 -1.14
N GLN A 140 4.93 -13.34 -1.80
CA GLN A 140 5.75 -14.34 -1.12
C GLN A 140 6.72 -13.67 -0.15
N ASP A 141 6.75 -14.15 1.09
CA ASP A 141 7.56 -13.65 2.20
C ASP A 141 7.34 -12.16 2.54
N CYS A 142 6.30 -11.54 1.98
CA CYS A 142 5.93 -10.17 2.28
C CYS A 142 5.06 -10.10 3.53
N GLN A 143 5.14 -8.99 4.25
CA GLN A 143 4.18 -8.72 5.34
C GLN A 143 2.85 -8.29 4.74
N VAL A 144 1.73 -8.72 5.32
CA VAL A 144 0.40 -8.15 5.10
C VAL A 144 -0.15 -7.72 6.43
N VAL A 145 -0.60 -6.47 6.52
CA VAL A 145 -1.25 -5.96 7.73
C VAL A 145 -2.76 -5.96 7.52
N LEU A 146 -3.48 -6.70 8.36
CA LEU A 146 -4.93 -6.57 8.49
C LEU A 146 -5.25 -5.55 9.58
N THR A 147 -6.24 -4.69 9.32
CA THR A 147 -6.70 -3.71 10.30
C THR A 147 -8.20 -3.81 10.55
N PRO A 148 -8.68 -4.95 11.10
CA PRO A 148 -10.08 -5.10 11.45
C PRO A 148 -10.51 -4.07 12.51
N VAL A 149 -11.79 -3.75 12.53
CA VAL A 149 -12.42 -2.95 13.58
C VAL A 149 -13.26 -3.84 14.49
N VAL A 150 -13.78 -3.29 15.59
CA VAL A 150 -14.59 -4.06 16.56
C VAL A 150 -15.83 -4.68 15.91
N GLU A 151 -16.36 -4.04 14.87
CA GLU A 151 -17.51 -4.52 14.11
C GLU A 151 -17.17 -5.63 13.10
N THR A 152 -15.89 -5.82 12.76
CA THR A 152 -15.46 -6.79 11.74
C THR A 152 -15.73 -8.22 12.20
N ASP A 153 -16.34 -9.03 11.33
CA ASP A 153 -16.67 -10.42 11.63
C ASP A 153 -15.39 -11.27 11.79
N MET A 154 -15.28 -11.93 12.95
CA MET A 154 -14.11 -12.76 13.30
C MET A 154 -13.84 -13.90 12.32
N ASN A 155 -14.88 -14.54 11.77
CA ASN A 155 -14.72 -15.60 10.78
C ASN A 155 -14.16 -15.03 9.45
N LEU A 156 -14.54 -13.81 9.09
CA LEU A 156 -13.98 -13.15 7.91
C LEU A 156 -12.53 -12.71 8.12
N ILE A 157 -12.14 -12.30 9.32
CA ILE A 157 -10.74 -12.02 9.67
C ILE A 157 -9.89 -13.28 9.47
N GLU A 158 -10.34 -14.43 9.96
CA GLU A 158 -9.58 -15.68 9.80
C GLU A 158 -9.55 -16.17 8.34
N ARG A 159 -10.62 -15.96 7.56
CA ARG A 159 -10.61 -16.21 6.11
C ARG A 159 -9.64 -15.27 5.37
N ALA A 160 -9.56 -14.01 5.76
CA ALA A 160 -8.60 -13.05 5.21
C ALA A 160 -7.17 -13.49 5.53
N ARG A 161 -6.90 -13.86 6.78
CA ARG A 161 -5.61 -14.39 7.21
C ARG A 161 -5.23 -15.60 6.37
N ALA A 162 -6.12 -16.58 6.22
CA ALA A 162 -5.89 -17.79 5.44
C ALA A 162 -5.66 -17.51 3.95
N ALA A 163 -6.35 -16.53 3.36
CA ALA A 163 -6.14 -16.12 1.98
C ALA A 163 -4.73 -15.53 1.78
N TRP A 164 -4.31 -14.61 2.66
CA TRP A 164 -3.00 -13.98 2.57
C TRP A 164 -1.84 -14.94 2.89
N THR A 165 -1.97 -15.78 3.91
CA THR A 165 -0.95 -16.81 4.19
C THR A 165 -0.88 -17.85 3.08
N GLY A 166 -2.03 -18.22 2.50
CA GLY A 166 -2.08 -19.16 1.39
C GLY A 166 -1.38 -18.67 0.11
N VAL A 167 -1.24 -17.35 -0.09
CA VAL A 167 -0.42 -16.78 -1.17
C VAL A 167 1.04 -16.52 -0.78
N GLY A 168 1.45 -16.98 0.41
CA GLY A 168 2.83 -16.92 0.90
C GLY A 168 3.16 -15.68 1.73
N ALA A 169 2.18 -14.88 2.14
CA ALA A 169 2.42 -13.69 2.95
C ALA A 169 2.43 -13.99 4.46
N GLN A 170 3.12 -13.13 5.22
CA GLN A 170 3.11 -13.14 6.69
C GLN A 170 2.11 -12.11 7.21
N VAL A 171 1.07 -12.59 7.90
CA VAL A 171 -0.04 -11.72 8.32
C VAL A 171 0.19 -11.16 9.72
N ARG A 172 0.12 -9.83 9.85
CA ARG A 172 0.05 -9.10 11.11
C ARG A 172 -1.31 -8.44 11.27
N VAL A 173 -1.71 -8.19 12.52
CA VAL A 173 -2.96 -7.50 12.84
C VAL A 173 -2.64 -6.33 13.76
N MET A 174 -3.19 -5.15 13.45
CA MET A 174 -3.09 -3.95 14.29
C MET A 174 -4.28 -3.03 14.04
N THR A 175 -4.42 -1.97 14.84
CA THR A 175 -5.48 -0.98 14.60
C THR A 175 -5.16 -0.11 13.38
N PRO A 176 -6.16 0.49 12.72
CA PRO A 176 -5.94 1.42 11.61
C PRO A 176 -5.01 2.59 11.97
N ASP A 177 -5.16 3.15 13.17
CA ASP A 177 -4.34 4.28 13.63
C ASP A 177 -2.88 3.86 13.88
N ALA A 178 -2.66 2.68 14.48
CA ALA A 178 -1.30 2.16 14.69
C ALA A 178 -0.61 1.85 13.36
N HIS A 179 -1.36 1.33 12.38
CA HIS A 179 -0.88 1.14 11.02
C HIS A 179 -0.44 2.46 10.40
N ASP A 180 -1.32 3.46 10.38
CA ASP A 180 -1.03 4.72 9.71
C ASP A 180 0.11 5.50 10.40
N ALA A 181 0.22 5.44 11.73
CA ALA A 181 1.36 5.99 12.47
C ALA A 181 2.68 5.27 12.11
N ALA A 182 2.67 3.94 12.07
CA ALA A 182 3.87 3.16 11.73
C ALA A 182 4.33 3.42 10.29
N PHE A 183 3.43 3.35 9.31
CA PHE A 183 3.77 3.56 7.91
C PHE A 183 4.04 5.02 7.56
N ALA A 184 3.53 5.99 8.34
CA ALA A 184 4.00 7.36 8.24
C ALA A 184 5.51 7.45 8.52
N ALA A 185 6.00 6.77 9.56
CA ALA A 185 7.41 6.81 9.95
C ALA A 185 8.30 6.02 8.98
N VAL A 186 7.91 4.79 8.63
CA VAL A 186 8.80 3.85 7.91
C VAL A 186 8.56 3.78 6.39
N SER A 187 7.59 4.51 5.87
CA SER A 187 7.28 4.54 4.42
C SER A 187 6.97 5.94 3.90
N HIS A 188 5.96 6.63 4.43
CA HIS A 188 5.45 7.86 3.82
C HIS A 188 6.40 9.04 3.99
N LEU A 189 6.94 9.26 5.20
CA LEU A 189 7.96 10.28 5.42
C LEU A 189 9.22 10.01 4.56
N PRO A 190 9.78 8.78 4.50
CA PRO A 190 10.88 8.48 3.57
C PRO A 190 10.62 8.91 2.11
N HIS A 191 9.41 8.67 1.58
CA HIS A 191 9.07 9.14 0.23
C HIS A 191 9.00 10.67 0.14
N LEU A 192 8.37 11.33 1.12
CA LEU A 192 8.33 12.81 1.18
C LEU A 192 9.75 13.41 1.19
N LEU A 193 10.66 12.84 1.98
CA LEU A 193 12.04 13.28 2.06
C LEU A 193 12.81 13.00 0.76
N ALA A 194 12.59 11.86 0.11
CA ALA A 194 13.19 11.56 -1.19
C ALA A 194 12.76 12.56 -2.26
N PHE A 195 11.46 12.91 -2.33
CA PHE A 195 10.95 13.95 -3.24
C PHE A 195 11.60 15.31 -2.94
N ALA A 196 11.60 15.72 -1.67
CA ALA A 196 12.14 17.01 -1.24
C ALA A 196 13.65 17.12 -1.52
N ALA A 197 14.41 16.05 -1.24
CA ALA A 197 15.85 16.03 -1.46
C ALA A 197 16.21 16.06 -2.95
N TYR A 198 15.51 15.30 -3.80
CA TYR A 198 15.72 15.35 -5.24
C TYR A 198 15.45 16.75 -5.79
N LEU A 199 14.31 17.34 -5.44
CA LEU A 199 13.96 18.71 -5.86
C LEU A 199 14.93 19.76 -5.30
N GLY A 200 15.41 19.57 -4.08
CA GLY A 200 16.39 20.44 -3.44
C GLY A 200 17.71 20.51 -4.21
N VAL A 201 18.12 19.44 -4.90
CA VAL A 201 19.29 19.44 -5.79
C VAL A 201 18.91 19.92 -7.19
N ALA A 202 17.86 19.35 -7.78
CA ALA A 202 17.50 19.58 -9.18
C ALA A 202 17.10 21.02 -9.50
N ASN A 203 16.53 21.75 -8.53
CA ASN A 203 16.05 23.11 -8.73
C ASN A 203 17.12 24.19 -8.48
N GLN A 204 18.36 23.81 -8.18
CA GLN A 204 19.47 24.74 -8.05
C GLN A 204 19.96 25.20 -9.43
N PRO A 205 20.57 26.40 -9.56
CA PRO A 205 21.15 26.84 -10.83
C PRO A 205 22.14 25.82 -11.43
N GLU A 206 22.93 25.15 -10.58
CA GLU A 206 23.91 24.12 -10.95
C GLU A 206 23.35 22.69 -10.85
N GLY A 207 22.04 22.51 -10.67
CA GLY A 207 21.42 21.21 -10.34
C GLY A 207 21.78 20.08 -11.30
N ALA A 208 21.86 20.35 -12.61
CA ALA A 208 22.29 19.37 -13.60
C ALA A 208 23.73 18.87 -13.35
N GLN A 209 24.66 19.78 -13.05
CA GLN A 209 26.05 19.42 -12.77
C GLN A 209 26.18 18.62 -11.46
N PHE A 210 25.37 18.94 -10.45
CA PHE A 210 25.34 18.16 -9.20
C PHE A 210 24.77 16.76 -9.42
N LEU A 211 23.75 16.62 -10.27
CA LEU A 211 23.19 15.31 -10.62
C LEU A 211 24.17 14.46 -11.44
N ASP A 212 24.99 15.05 -12.30
CA ASP A 212 26.05 14.33 -13.04
C ASP A 212 27.12 13.74 -12.10
N LEU A 213 27.34 14.34 -10.94
CA LEU A 213 28.25 13.86 -9.90
C LEU A 213 27.59 12.89 -8.91
N ALA A 214 26.28 12.65 -9.03
CA ALA A 214 25.53 11.86 -8.06
C ALA A 214 25.97 10.39 -8.05
N GLY A 215 26.57 9.98 -6.93
CA GLY A 215 26.98 8.59 -6.71
C GLY A 215 25.84 7.65 -6.29
N PRO A 216 26.17 6.36 -6.05
CA PRO A 216 25.18 5.33 -5.67
C PRO A 216 24.33 5.69 -4.44
N GLY A 217 24.91 6.36 -3.44
CA GLY A 217 24.19 6.74 -2.22
C GLY A 217 23.03 7.70 -2.48
N PHE A 218 23.23 8.72 -3.32
CA PHE A 218 22.15 9.65 -3.70
C PHE A 218 21.11 8.95 -4.56
N ARG A 219 21.56 8.10 -5.51
CA ARG A 219 20.67 7.31 -6.37
C ARG A 219 19.76 6.39 -5.53
N ASP A 220 20.29 5.71 -4.52
CA ASP A 220 19.52 4.83 -3.65
C ASP A 220 18.56 5.60 -2.74
N PHE A 221 19.03 6.71 -2.16
CA PHE A 221 18.21 7.57 -1.30
C PHE A 221 17.01 8.17 -2.04
N THR A 222 17.22 8.59 -3.30
CA THR A 222 16.18 9.21 -4.14
C THR A 222 15.47 8.23 -5.07
N ARG A 223 15.81 6.93 -5.05
CA ARG A 223 15.21 5.91 -5.93
C ARG A 223 13.67 5.94 -5.90
N ILE A 224 13.11 6.03 -4.70
CA ILE A 224 11.67 6.07 -4.47
C ILE A 224 11.00 7.39 -4.88
N ALA A 225 11.78 8.44 -5.21
CA ALA A 225 11.25 9.69 -5.76
C ALA A 225 10.69 9.52 -7.18
N ALA A 226 11.02 8.42 -7.87
CA ALA A 226 10.44 8.06 -9.17
C ALA A 226 9.04 7.41 -9.09
N SER A 227 8.45 7.35 -7.89
CA SER A 227 7.13 6.74 -7.68
C SER A 227 5.98 7.53 -8.34
N ASP A 228 4.84 6.86 -8.52
CA ASP A 228 3.64 7.45 -9.14
C ASP A 228 3.13 8.69 -8.36
N PRO A 229 3.06 9.88 -8.98
CA PRO A 229 2.66 11.11 -8.29
C PRO A 229 1.20 11.11 -7.81
N ALA A 230 0.29 10.46 -8.54
CA ALA A 230 -1.12 10.44 -8.17
C ALA A 230 -1.34 9.56 -6.93
N VAL A 231 -0.67 8.40 -6.87
CA VAL A 231 -0.69 7.51 -5.69
C VAL A 231 -0.11 8.23 -4.47
N TRP A 232 1.07 8.84 -4.59
CA TRP A 232 1.72 9.47 -3.43
C TRP A 232 1.04 10.74 -2.96
N ARG A 233 0.44 11.53 -3.86
CA ARG A 233 -0.47 12.61 -3.47
C ARG A 233 -1.58 12.09 -2.56
N ASP A 234 -2.25 11.01 -2.98
CA ASP A 234 -3.37 10.46 -2.24
C ASP A 234 -2.94 9.89 -0.88
N VAL A 235 -1.79 9.20 -0.82
CA VAL A 235 -1.22 8.68 0.44
C VAL A 235 -0.85 9.81 1.41
N LEU A 236 -0.17 10.86 0.93
CA LEU A 236 0.25 11.99 1.76
C LEU A 236 -0.95 12.79 2.26
N LEU A 237 -2.02 12.92 1.48
CA LEU A 237 -3.26 13.58 1.91
C LEU A 237 -4.05 12.72 2.89
N ALA A 238 -4.18 11.41 2.62
CA ALA A 238 -4.92 10.48 3.46
C ALA A 238 -4.30 10.32 4.86
N ASN A 239 -2.97 10.31 4.94
CA ASN A 239 -2.24 10.15 6.20
C ASN A 239 -1.52 11.43 6.67
N LYS A 240 -2.03 12.60 6.26
CA LYS A 240 -1.38 13.92 6.46
C LYS A 240 -0.94 14.17 7.90
N ALA A 241 -1.81 13.91 8.87
CA ALA A 241 -1.52 14.24 10.27
C ALA A 241 -0.32 13.46 10.81
N GLN A 242 -0.23 12.15 10.54
CA GLN A 242 0.89 11.33 10.98
C GLN A 242 2.17 11.69 10.22
N VAL A 243 2.07 11.95 8.91
CA VAL A 243 3.24 12.34 8.10
C VAL A 243 3.82 13.67 8.59
N LEU A 244 2.99 14.66 8.90
CA LEU A 244 3.45 15.94 9.45
C LEU A 244 4.09 15.76 10.83
N ALA A 245 3.51 14.93 11.70
CA ALA A 245 4.12 14.63 13.00
C ALA A 245 5.52 14.00 12.84
N GLN A 246 5.68 13.07 11.90
CA GLN A 246 6.98 12.48 11.58
C GLN A 246 7.95 13.49 10.95
N ALA A 247 7.46 14.41 10.12
CA ALA A 247 8.26 15.48 9.55
C ALA A 247 8.80 16.44 10.62
N GLU A 248 8.03 16.74 11.68
CA GLU A 248 8.54 17.52 12.82
C GLU A 248 9.69 16.81 13.54
N LEU A 249 9.55 15.50 13.83
CA LEU A 249 10.61 14.71 14.43
C LEU A 249 11.89 14.72 13.58
N PHE A 250 11.73 14.54 12.26
CA PHE A 250 12.86 14.61 11.33
C PHE A 250 13.54 15.98 11.36
N LYS A 251 12.78 17.08 11.33
CA LYS A 251 13.33 18.44 11.41
C LYS A 251 14.09 18.68 12.71
N THR A 252 13.59 18.16 13.84
CA THR A 252 14.31 18.25 15.12
C THR A 252 15.66 17.54 15.03
N THR A 253 15.72 16.31 14.49
CA THR A 253 16.99 15.58 14.34
C THR A 253 17.93 16.27 13.35
N LEU A 254 17.41 16.77 12.22
CA LEU A 254 18.21 17.55 11.26
C LEU A 254 18.80 18.80 11.91
N TYR A 255 18.01 19.53 12.70
CA TYR A 255 18.48 20.70 13.43
C TYR A 255 19.60 20.38 14.43
N GLN A 256 19.56 19.20 15.08
CA GLN A 256 20.64 18.77 15.97
C GLN A 256 21.97 18.60 15.22
N PHE A 257 21.94 17.97 14.05
CA PHE A 257 23.12 17.87 13.18
C PHE A 257 23.60 19.26 12.74
N GLU A 258 22.71 20.13 12.28
CA GLU A 258 23.06 21.48 11.84
C GLU A 258 23.67 22.32 12.98
N SER A 259 23.12 22.24 14.20
CA SER A 259 23.66 22.94 15.36
C SER A 259 25.08 22.47 15.68
N ALA A 260 25.30 21.16 15.76
CA ALA A 260 26.62 20.60 16.03
C ALA A 260 27.64 21.02 14.96
N MET A 261 27.23 21.09 13.68
CA MET A 261 28.05 21.59 12.58
C MET A 261 28.37 23.09 12.69
N ARG A 262 27.37 23.93 12.99
CA ARG A 262 27.56 25.38 13.15
C ARG A 262 28.50 25.70 14.30
N ASP A 263 28.45 24.93 15.38
CA ASP A 263 29.28 25.10 16.56
C ASP A 263 30.68 24.48 16.40
N GLY A 264 30.95 23.78 15.29
CA GLY A 264 32.21 23.06 15.06
C GLY A 264 32.45 21.91 16.06
N ASN A 265 31.38 21.39 16.67
CA ASN A 265 31.47 20.39 17.74
C ASN A 265 31.60 18.98 17.15
N ALA A 266 32.85 18.59 16.87
CA ALA A 266 33.18 17.29 16.27
C ALA A 266 32.65 16.09 17.09
N ASP A 267 32.77 16.14 18.42
CA ASP A 267 32.33 15.06 19.31
C ASP A 267 30.81 14.86 19.25
N ALA A 268 30.04 15.95 19.20
CA ALA A 268 28.58 15.88 19.06
C ALA A 268 28.17 15.30 17.70
N ILE A 269 28.85 15.68 16.61
CA ILE A 269 28.61 15.13 15.27
C ILE A 269 28.90 13.62 15.26
N GLU A 270 30.07 13.19 15.77
CA GLU A 270 30.44 11.77 15.81
C GLU A 270 29.45 10.96 16.65
N SER A 271 29.02 11.49 17.79
CA SER A 271 28.03 10.83 18.66
C SER A 271 26.71 10.57 17.93
N LEU A 272 26.16 11.58 17.24
CA LEU A 272 24.92 11.45 16.47
C LEU A 272 25.06 10.43 15.32
N ILE A 273 26.19 10.46 14.60
CA ILE A 273 26.48 9.48 13.53
C ILE A 273 26.58 8.07 14.11
N LYS A 274 27.26 7.89 15.24
CA LYS A 274 27.45 6.60 15.89
C LYS A 274 26.13 6.01 16.38
N GLU A 275 25.25 6.85 16.92
CA GLU A 275 23.90 6.43 17.32
C GLU A 275 23.12 5.88 16.12
N ALA A 276 23.07 6.64 15.02
CA ALA A 276 22.41 6.22 13.79
C ALA A 276 23.02 4.94 13.20
N ALA A 277 24.36 4.86 13.13
CA ALA A 277 25.08 3.71 12.60
C ALA A 277 24.83 2.44 13.41
N THR A 278 24.89 2.55 14.74
CA THR A 278 24.67 1.43 15.67
C THR A 278 23.22 0.95 15.60
N GLY A 279 22.25 1.89 15.63
CA GLY A 279 20.83 1.55 15.49
C GLY A 279 20.54 0.84 14.17
N ARG A 280 21.10 1.32 13.07
CA ARG A 280 20.90 0.72 11.74
C ARG A 280 21.55 -0.65 11.59
N ALA A 281 22.73 -0.86 12.16
CA ALA A 281 23.45 -2.14 12.11
C ALA A 281 22.72 -3.24 12.90
N ASN A 282 22.06 -2.87 13.98
CA ASN A 282 21.31 -3.80 14.84
C ASN A 282 19.91 -4.15 14.30
N TRP A 283 19.39 -3.39 13.32
CA TRP A 283 18.10 -3.69 12.71
C TRP A 283 18.20 -4.89 11.75
N LYS A 284 17.68 -6.03 12.18
CA LYS A 284 17.51 -7.25 11.37
C LYS A 284 16.10 -7.30 10.79
N LYS A 285 15.97 -7.53 9.49
CA LYS A 285 14.71 -7.84 8.82
C LYS A 285 14.35 -9.30 8.99
#